data_AF-A0A954SFF1-F1
#
_entry.id   AF-A0A954SFF1-F1
#
_cell.length_a   1.000
_cell.length_b   1.000
_cell.length_c   1.000
_cell.angle_alpha   90.00
_cell.angle_beta   90.00
_cell.angle_gamma   90.00
#
_symmetry.space_group_name_H-M   'P 1'
#
loop_
_entity.id
_entity.type
_entity.pdbx_description
1 polymer ?
#
loop_
_entity_poly.entity_id
_entity_poly.type
_entity_poly.pdbx_seq_one_letter_code
_entity_poly.pdbx_strand_id
1 'polypeptide(L)' 'MQAHDGNRPNYWWFFIPFSTAALLGCAGIVATELFMPDNAGGMAGRLAMYRYLGSMTVCWFVIAIWSWFKLSHK' A
#
# COMPACT_ATOMS: atom_id res chain seq x y z
N MET A 1 -5.92 -29.53 -31.48
CA MET A 1 -6.20 -29.39 -30.03
C MET A 1 -5.62 -28.06 -29.60
N GLN A 2 -6.46 -27.03 -29.44
CA GLN A 2 -6.04 -25.73 -28.91
C GLN A 2 -5.58 -25.95 -27.46
N ALA A 3 -4.32 -25.64 -27.17
CA ALA A 3 -3.84 -25.59 -25.80
C ALA A 3 -4.66 -24.53 -25.06
N HIS A 4 -5.22 -24.89 -23.91
CA HIS A 4 -5.93 -23.96 -23.05
C HIS A 4 -5.03 -22.75 -22.75
N ASP A 5 -5.42 -21.57 -23.21
CA ASP A 5 -4.96 -20.26 -22.69
C ASP A 5 -5.51 -20.02 -21.27
N GLY A 6 -5.43 -21.04 -20.41
CA GLY A 6 -6.01 -21.05 -19.08
C GLY A 6 -4.98 -20.60 -18.06
N ASN A 7 -5.24 -19.45 -17.45
CA ASN A 7 -4.57 -18.88 -16.26
C ASN A 7 -3.53 -17.77 -16.50
N ARG A 8 -3.86 -16.74 -17.30
CA ARG A 8 -3.16 -15.46 -17.16
C ARG A 8 -3.40 -14.91 -15.75
N PRO A 9 -2.36 -14.54 -14.97
CA PRO A 9 -2.56 -13.99 -13.64
C PRO A 9 -3.46 -12.74 -13.70
N ASN A 10 -4.50 -12.73 -12.88
CA ASN A 10 -5.36 -11.57 -12.71
C ASN A 10 -4.73 -10.60 -11.69
N TYR A 11 -3.88 -9.70 -12.19
CA TYR A 11 -3.19 -8.70 -11.38
C TYR A 11 -4.12 -7.67 -10.70
N TRP A 12 -5.41 -7.61 -11.04
CA TRP A 12 -6.38 -6.78 -10.32
C TRP A 12 -6.51 -7.16 -8.84
N TRP A 13 -6.37 -8.45 -8.52
CA TRP A 13 -6.39 -8.93 -7.13
C TRP A 13 -5.23 -8.43 -6.29
N PHE A 14 -4.14 -7.99 -6.91
CA PHE A 14 -3.04 -7.30 -6.23
C PHE A 14 -3.21 -5.79 -6.34
N PHE A 15 -3.55 -5.26 -7.51
CA PHE A 15 -3.64 -3.83 -7.71
C PHE A 15 -4.63 -3.13 -6.77
N ILE A 16 -5.87 -3.64 -6.66
CA ILE A 16 -6.94 -2.98 -5.89
C ILE A 16 -6.60 -2.92 -4.39
N PRO A 17 -6.40 -4.05 -3.67
CA PRO A 17 -6.20 -4.00 -2.23
C PRO A 17 -4.92 -3.27 -1.83
N PHE A 18 -3.82 -3.44 -2.58
CA PHE A 18 -2.55 -2.78 -2.26
C PHE A 18 -2.59 -1.27 -2.54
N SER A 19 -3.31 -0.81 -3.58
CA SER A 19 -3.55 0.62 -3.79
C SER A 19 -4.40 1.22 -2.67
N THR A 20 -5.50 0.55 -2.29
CA THR A 20 -6.35 1.01 -1.18
C THR A 20 -5.59 1.04 0.13
N ALA A 21 -4.79 0.01 0.45
CA ALA A 21 -3.97 -0.03 1.64
C ALA A 21 -2.91 1.09 1.66
N ALA A 22 -2.25 1.36 0.53
CA ALA A 22 -1.30 2.46 0.42
C ALA A 22 -1.97 3.83 0.66
N LEU A 23 -3.17 4.06 0.11
CA LEU A 23 -3.93 5.28 0.33
C LEU A 23 -4.34 5.43 1.80
N LEU A 24 -4.85 4.35 2.41
CA LEU A 24 -5.23 4.35 3.83
C LEU A 24 -4.04 4.55 4.75
N GLY A 25 -2.90 3.93 4.45
CA GLY A 25 -1.65 4.10 5.20
C GLY A 25 -1.15 5.54 5.14
N CYS A 26 -1.16 6.16 3.96
CA CYS A 26 -0.82 7.56 3.77
C CYS A 26 -1.79 8.48 4.54
N ALA A 27 -3.10 8.26 4.39
CA ALA A 27 -4.12 9.02 5.11
C ALA A 27 -3.99 8.87 6.64
N GLY A 28 -3.65 7.67 7.13
CA GLY A 28 -3.40 7.41 8.54
C GLY A 28 -2.21 8.20 9.09
N ILE A 29 -1.13 8.32 8.32
CA ILE A 29 0.03 9.15 8.69
C ILE A 29 -0.38 10.62 8.78
N VAL A 30 -1.07 11.13 7.76
CA VAL A 30 -1.55 12.53 7.74
C VAL A 30 -2.50 12.81 8.90
N ALA A 31 -3.45 11.90 9.18
CA ALA A 31 -4.37 12.03 10.29
C ALA A 31 -3.65 12.00 11.64
N THR A 32 -2.64 11.14 11.80
CA THR A 32 -1.84 11.09 13.03
C THR A 32 -1.10 12.41 13.26
N GLU A 33 -0.56 13.01 12.20
CA GLU A 33 0.10 14.32 12.26
C GLU A 33 -0.85 15.46 12.61
N LEU A 34 -2.06 15.45 12.05
CA LEU A 34 -3.03 16.53 12.22
C LEU A 34 -3.75 16.47 13.57
N PHE A 35 -4.13 15.27 14.02
CA PHE A 35 -4.98 15.07 15.19
C PHE A 35 -4.25 14.58 16.44
N MET A 36 -3.04 14.05 16.30
CA MET A 36 -2.20 13.62 17.43
C MET A 36 -0.79 14.22 17.37
N PRO A 37 -0.67 15.56 17.34
CA PRO A 37 0.65 16.21 17.41
C PRO A 37 1.38 15.85 18.71
N ASP A 38 0.65 15.76 19.84
CA ASP A 38 1.16 15.34 21.15
C ASP A 38 0.65 13.94 21.52
N ASN A 39 1.04 12.92 20.74
CA ASN A 39 0.70 11.54 21.09
C ASN A 39 1.32 11.14 22.45
N ALA A 40 0.68 10.22 23.17
CA ALA A 40 1.12 9.80 24.50
C ALA A 40 2.53 9.14 24.53
N GLY A 41 3.00 8.61 23.40
CA GLY A 41 4.38 8.13 23.22
C GLY A 41 5.38 9.23 22.85
N GLY A 42 4.95 10.49 22.79
CA GLY A 42 5.73 11.64 22.37
C GLY A 42 6.40 11.44 21.01
N MET A 43 7.63 11.94 20.89
CA MET A 43 8.43 11.83 19.66
C MET A 43 8.79 10.38 19.31
N ALA A 44 8.93 9.49 20.31
CA ALA A 44 9.23 8.08 20.09
C ALA A 44 8.03 7.32 19.50
N GLY A 45 6.81 7.57 20.00
CA GLY A 45 5.58 7.00 19.46
C GLY A 45 5.32 7.46 18.02
N ARG A 46 5.61 8.73 17.74
CA ARG A 46 5.52 9.31 16.40
C ARG A 46 6.49 8.62 15.44
N LEU A 47 7.76 8.49 15.84
CA LEU A 47 8.78 7.80 15.05
C LEU A 47 8.43 6.33 14.80
N ALA A 48 7.88 5.63 15.81
CA ALA A 48 7.41 4.25 15.64
C ALA A 48 6.29 4.17 14.59
N MET A 49 5.28 5.04 14.68
CA MET A 49 4.19 5.11 13.69
C MET A 49 4.73 5.33 12.27
N TYR A 50 5.61 6.31 12.07
CA TYR A 50 6.24 6.53 10.76
C TYR A 50 7.02 5.33 10.24
N ARG A 51 7.78 4.66 11.11
CA ARG A 51 8.54 3.48 10.71
C ARG A 51 7.62 2.35 10.28
N TYR A 52 6.59 2.04 11.06
CA TYR A 52 5.70 0.92 10.75
C TYR A 52 4.72 1.26 9.62
N LEU A 53 3.87 2.28 9.79
CA LEU A 53 2.87 2.66 8.78
C LEU A 53 3.53 3.20 7.52
N GLY A 54 4.60 4.00 7.63
CA GLY A 54 5.31 4.52 6.47
C GLY A 54 5.96 3.43 5.63
N SER A 55 6.70 2.50 6.26
CA SER A 55 7.32 1.38 5.52
C SER A 55 6.28 0.45 4.89
N MET A 56 5.19 0.15 5.59
CA MET A 56 4.08 -0.64 5.04
C MET A 56 3.40 0.07 3.86
N THR A 57 3.15 1.37 3.98
CA THR A 57 2.57 2.19 2.91
C THR A 57 3.44 2.14 1.65
N VAL A 58 4.76 2.30 1.79
CA VAL A 58 5.71 2.22 0.68
C VAL A 58 5.70 0.82 0.05
N CYS A 59 5.70 -0.24 0.88
CA CYS A 59 5.64 -1.61 0.39
C CYS A 59 4.37 -1.88 -0.43
N TRP A 60 3.20 -1.50 0.11
CA TRP A 60 1.93 -1.64 -0.59
C TRP A 60 1.89 -0.84 -1.89
N PHE A 61 2.44 0.38 -1.88
CA PHE A 61 2.51 1.23 -3.07
C PHE A 61 3.40 0.61 -4.17
N VAL A 62 4.53 0.02 -3.81
CA VAL A 62 5.41 -0.68 -4.77
C VAL A 62 4.69 -1.87 -5.40
N ILE A 63 3.97 -2.67 -4.62
CA ILE A 63 3.19 -3.81 -5.12
C ILE A 63 2.07 -3.33 -6.06
N ALA A 64 1.39 -2.24 -5.70
CA ALA A 64 0.37 -1.62 -6.54
C ALA A 64 0.94 -1.16 -7.89
N ILE A 65 2.05 -0.42 -7.89
CA ILE A 65 2.73 0.03 -9.11
C ILE A 65 3.16 -1.16 -9.98
N TRP A 66 3.79 -2.17 -9.38
CA TRP A 66 4.22 -3.36 -10.11
C TRP A 66 3.03 -4.08 -10.76
N SER A 67 1.93 -4.22 -10.02
CA SER A 67 0.70 -4.84 -10.52
C SER A 67 0.07 -4.03 -11.66
N TRP A 68 0.10 -2.70 -11.57
CA TRP A 68 -0.35 -1.80 -12.63
C TRP A 68 0.47 -1.97 -13.91
N PHE A 69 1.81 -1.98 -13.82
CA PHE A 69 2.67 -2.25 -14.98
C PHE A 69 2.33 -3.58 -15.66
N LYS A 70 2.02 -4.62 -14.89
CA LYS A 70 1.59 -5.92 -15.42
C LYS A 70 0.19 -5.89 -16.03
N LEU A 71 -0.69 -4.98 -15.64
CA LEU A 71 -2.00 -4.76 -16.27
C LEU A 71 -1.89 -3.94 -17.55
N SER A 72 -1.04 -2.90 -17.58
CA SER A 72 -0.90 -2.00 -18.73
C SER A 72 -0.11 -2.60 -19.90
N HIS A 73 0.76 -3.59 -19.64
CA HIS A 73 1.51 -4.32 -20.67
C HIS A 73 0.85 -5.65 -21.08
N LYS A 74 -0.47 -5.79 -20.90
CA LYS A 74 -1.28 -6.89 -21.46
C LYS A 74 -1.83 -6.51 -22.83
#